data_AF-A0A2T2X7V3-F1
#
_entry.id   AF-A0A2T2X7V3-F1
#
_cell.length_a   1.000
_cell.length_b   1.000
_cell.length_c   1.000
_cell.angle_alpha   90.00
_cell.angle_beta   90.00
_cell.angle_gamma   90.00
#
_symmetry.space_group_name_H-M   'P 1'
#
loop_
_entity.id
_entity.type
_entity.pdbx_description
1 polymer ?
#
loop_
_entity_poly.entity_id
_entity_poly.type
_entity_poly.pdbx_seq_one_letter_code
_entity_poly.pdbx_strand_id
1 'polypeptide(L)'
;MRKPLQTYYLRKLINTLVDASLTSPSLAEMVHHHLQVEWIRGRRLSQYRIFDSREVYWELSVIDAHGYTDLLYQQGLALLAIAVNGALVAPSDEERAKQLFPSRAFRTCPYCGQRFHSWLDYYGHYQLDHLLEHQRRKAI
;
A
#
# COMPACT_ATOMS: atom_id res chain seq x y z
N MET A 1 17.24 -11.81 -2.07
CA MET A 1 16.64 -13.11 -2.44
C MET A 1 15.34 -12.88 -3.20
N ARG A 2 15.29 -13.21 -4.49
CA ARG A 2 14.11 -13.12 -5.37
C ARG A 2 13.27 -14.39 -5.29
N LYS A 3 12.55 -14.62 -4.17
CA LYS A 3 11.58 -15.72 -4.13
C LYS A 3 10.26 -15.21 -4.72
N PRO A 4 9.75 -15.82 -5.80
CA PRO A 4 8.47 -15.40 -6.34
C PRO A 4 7.35 -15.79 -5.36
N LEU A 5 6.34 -14.93 -5.27
CA LEU A 5 5.23 -15.02 -4.33
C LEU A 5 4.01 -15.68 -4.99
N GLN A 6 3.22 -16.38 -4.19
CA GLN A 6 1.83 -16.68 -4.58
C GLN A 6 0.94 -15.47 -4.25
N THR A 7 -0.20 -15.36 -4.92
CA THR A 7 -1.13 -14.24 -4.80
C THR A 7 -1.62 -14.04 -3.36
N TYR A 8 -1.81 -15.12 -2.61
CA TYR A 8 -2.13 -15.06 -1.17
C TYR A 8 -1.06 -14.32 -0.36
N TYR A 9 0.23 -14.66 -0.56
CA TYR A 9 1.33 -14.02 0.16
C TYR A 9 1.57 -12.59 -0.29
N LEU A 10 1.34 -12.28 -1.58
CA LEU A 10 1.35 -10.90 -2.06
C LEU A 10 0.32 -10.05 -1.31
N ARG A 11 -0.93 -10.52 -1.18
CA ARG A 11 -1.98 -9.80 -0.44
C ARG A 11 -1.57 -9.55 1.02
N LYS A 12 -0.96 -10.55 1.65
CA LYS A 12 -0.46 -10.42 3.03
C LYS A 12 0.64 -9.36 3.11
N LEU A 13 1.62 -9.41 2.21
CA LEU A 13 2.72 -8.44 2.15
C LEU A 13 2.21 -7.02 1.95
N ILE A 14 1.35 -6.78 0.95
CA ILE A 14 0.80 -5.45 0.68
C ILE A 14 0.09 -4.88 1.90
N ASN A 15 -0.76 -5.67 2.56
CA ASN A 15 -1.44 -5.23 3.78
C ASN A 15 -0.44 -4.88 4.90
N THR A 16 0.59 -5.70 5.08
CA THR A 16 1.65 -5.41 6.05
C THR A 16 2.39 -4.12 5.74
N LEU A 17 2.68 -3.83 4.46
CA LEU A 17 3.33 -2.59 4.05
C LEU A 17 2.42 -1.36 4.28
N VAL A 18 1.13 -1.48 3.97
CA VAL A 18 0.14 -0.41 4.24
C VAL A 18 0.01 -0.14 5.74
N ASP A 19 0.06 -1.17 6.59
CA ASP A 19 0.01 -0.98 8.04
C ASP A 19 1.35 -0.39 8.55
N ALA A 20 2.48 -0.82 8.00
CA ALA A 20 3.80 -0.33 8.39
C ALA A 20 4.01 1.16 8.05
N SER A 21 3.44 1.64 6.93
CA SER A 21 3.52 3.05 6.54
C SER A 21 2.79 4.00 7.51
N LEU A 22 2.05 3.46 8.48
CA LEU A 22 1.45 4.22 9.58
C LEU A 22 2.43 4.53 10.72
N THR A 23 3.53 3.79 10.83
CA THR A 23 4.44 3.89 12.00
C THR A 23 5.90 4.06 11.61
N SER A 24 6.23 3.89 10.34
CA SER A 24 7.60 3.97 9.83
C SER A 24 7.61 4.83 8.56
N PRO A 25 8.74 5.50 8.27
CA PRO A 25 8.88 6.24 7.03
C PRO A 25 8.57 5.36 5.83
N SER A 26 7.81 5.89 4.89
CA SER A 26 7.53 5.19 3.64
C SER A 26 8.81 5.04 2.80
N LEU A 27 8.83 4.12 1.84
CA LEU A 27 10.00 3.97 0.96
C LEU A 27 10.28 5.27 0.21
N ALA A 28 9.22 5.93 -0.28
CA ALA A 28 9.28 7.23 -0.95
C ALA A 28 9.86 8.34 -0.06
N GLU A 29 9.49 8.37 1.22
CA GLU A 29 10.05 9.32 2.19
C GLU A 29 11.53 9.06 2.45
N MET A 30 11.95 7.79 2.51
CA MET A 30 13.36 7.42 2.66
C MET A 30 14.22 7.82 1.47
N VAL A 31 13.66 7.86 0.25
CA VAL A 31 14.35 8.28 -0.97
C VAL A 31 14.01 9.71 -1.41
N HIS A 32 13.19 10.42 -0.62
CA HIS A 32 12.75 11.80 -0.81
C HIS A 32 12.07 12.14 -2.15
N HIS A 33 11.29 11.22 -2.72
CA HIS A 33 10.47 11.48 -3.91
C HIS A 33 9.30 10.51 -4.04
N HIS A 34 8.29 10.86 -4.83
CA HIS A 34 7.13 9.99 -5.08
C HIS A 34 7.51 8.81 -5.99
N LEU A 35 7.15 7.60 -5.57
CA LEU A 35 7.47 6.35 -6.26
C LEU A 35 6.31 5.88 -7.13
N GLN A 36 6.64 5.42 -8.33
CA GLN A 36 5.71 4.80 -9.24
C GLN A 36 5.64 3.30 -8.98
N VAL A 37 4.44 2.73 -9.13
CA VAL A 37 4.23 1.30 -9.10
C VAL A 37 3.56 0.87 -10.39
N GLU A 38 4.09 -0.16 -11.04
CA GLU A 38 3.50 -0.78 -12.22
C GLU A 38 3.22 -2.25 -11.98
N TRP A 39 2.23 -2.78 -12.69
CA TRP A 39 1.95 -4.20 -12.76
C TRP A 39 2.05 -4.67 -14.20
N ILE A 40 2.92 -5.66 -14.43
CA ILE A 40 3.17 -6.26 -15.74
C ILE A 40 2.63 -7.68 -15.72
N ARG A 41 1.63 -7.95 -16.54
CA ARG A 41 1.10 -9.30 -16.73
C ARG A 41 2.03 -10.10 -17.61
N GLY A 42 2.57 -11.20 -17.07
CA GLY A 42 3.38 -12.13 -17.84
C GLY A 42 2.72 -13.51 -17.96
N ARG A 43 3.16 -14.27 -18.97
CA ARG A 43 2.58 -15.59 -19.30
C ARG A 43 2.81 -16.65 -18.23
N ARG A 44 3.97 -16.61 -17.56
CA ARG A 44 4.35 -17.54 -16.47
C ARG A 44 4.51 -16.85 -15.13
N LEU A 45 4.97 -15.60 -15.15
CA LEU A 45 5.23 -14.78 -13.97
C LEU A 45 4.66 -13.39 -14.26
N SER A 46 3.80 -12.89 -13.37
CA SER A 46 3.43 -11.46 -13.40
C SER A 46 4.28 -10.71 -12.38
N GLN A 47 4.51 -9.42 -12.59
CA GLN A 47 5.44 -8.65 -11.77
C GLN A 47 4.81 -7.33 -11.31
N TYR A 48 5.07 -6.95 -10.07
CA TYR A 48 4.96 -5.57 -9.63
C TYR A 48 6.35 -4.96 -9.58
N ARG A 49 6.50 -3.74 -10.08
CA ARG A 49 7.75 -2.99 -9.97
C ARG A 49 7.48 -1.67 -9.28
N ILE A 50 8.38 -1.33 -8.36
CA ILE A 50 8.42 -0.06 -7.65
C ILE A 50 9.68 0.65 -8.12
N PHE A 51 9.51 1.83 -8.69
CA PHE A 51 10.56 2.53 -9.39
C PHE A 51 10.35 4.04 -9.34
N ASP A 52 11.41 4.78 -9.59
CA ASP A 52 11.33 6.21 -9.95
C ASP A 52 11.68 6.40 -11.43
N SER A 53 11.92 7.64 -11.84
CA SER A 53 12.31 7.96 -13.21
C SER A 53 13.61 7.29 -13.71
N ARG A 54 14.45 6.71 -12.84
CA ARG A 54 15.82 6.27 -13.17
C ARG A 54 16.15 4.85 -12.72
N GLU A 55 15.50 4.34 -11.68
CA GLU A 55 15.88 3.08 -11.02
C GLU A 55 14.67 2.28 -10.53
N VAL A 56 14.80 0.95 -10.62
CA VAL A 56 13.85 0.00 -10.04
C VAL A 56 14.35 -0.38 -8.64
N TYR A 57 13.66 0.09 -7.61
CA TYR A 57 13.98 -0.21 -6.21
C TYR A 57 13.54 -1.61 -5.79
N TRP A 58 12.38 -2.06 -6.27
CA TRP A 58 11.85 -3.35 -5.87
C TRP A 58 11.03 -4.00 -6.98
N GLU A 59 11.26 -5.31 -7.17
CA GLU A 59 10.47 -6.15 -8.06
C GLU A 59 9.87 -7.32 -7.27
N LEU A 60 8.55 -7.48 -7.36
CA LEU A 60 7.79 -8.56 -6.74
C LEU A 60 7.20 -9.45 -7.83
N SER A 61 7.67 -10.69 -7.93
CA SER A 61 7.17 -11.66 -8.91
C SER A 61 6.05 -12.51 -8.33
N VAL A 62 5.02 -12.79 -9.12
CA VAL A 62 3.82 -13.56 -8.76
C VAL A 62 3.66 -14.74 -9.72
N ILE A 63 3.61 -15.97 -9.19
CA ILE A 63 3.65 -17.21 -10.00
C ILE A 63 2.28 -17.75 -10.42
N ASP A 64 1.26 -17.51 -9.62
CA ASP A 64 -0.08 -18.07 -9.79
C ASP A 64 -1.06 -17.07 -10.41
N ALA A 65 -0.54 -16.01 -11.03
CA ALA A 65 -1.35 -14.85 -11.42
C ALA A 65 -2.41 -15.14 -12.49
N HIS A 66 -2.20 -16.19 -13.28
CA HIS A 66 -3.14 -16.65 -14.28
C HIS A 66 -4.46 -17.18 -13.70
N GLY A 67 -4.47 -17.61 -12.43
CA GLY A 67 -5.65 -18.14 -11.76
C GLY A 67 -6.62 -17.07 -11.23
N TYR A 68 -6.28 -15.79 -11.36
CA TYR A 68 -7.06 -14.69 -10.79
C TYR A 68 -7.37 -13.60 -11.83
N THR A 69 -8.40 -12.80 -11.55
CA THR A 69 -8.84 -11.69 -12.39
C THR A 69 -7.88 -10.50 -12.32
N ASP A 70 -7.75 -9.75 -13.41
CA ASP A 70 -6.90 -8.55 -13.47
C ASP A 70 -7.31 -7.47 -12.46
N LEU A 71 -8.60 -7.38 -12.14
CA LEU A 71 -9.12 -6.47 -11.12
C LEU A 71 -8.41 -6.66 -9.76
N LEU A 72 -8.12 -7.91 -9.38
CA LEU A 72 -7.43 -8.22 -8.13
C LEU A 72 -6.00 -7.67 -8.12
N TYR A 73 -5.32 -7.71 -9.26
CA TYR A 73 -3.97 -7.15 -9.39
C TYR A 73 -3.98 -5.63 -9.48
N GLN A 74 -4.98 -5.05 -10.12
CA GLN A 74 -5.16 -3.59 -10.10
C GLN A 74 -5.45 -3.07 -8.68
N GLN A 75 -6.25 -3.80 -7.90
CA GLN A 75 -6.47 -3.52 -6.48
C GLN A 75 -5.16 -3.63 -5.68
N GLY A 76 -4.37 -4.69 -5.90
CA GLY A 76 -3.05 -4.84 -5.31
C GLY A 76 -2.11 -3.68 -5.67
N LEU A 77 -2.14 -3.24 -6.93
CA LEU A 77 -1.33 -2.14 -7.44
C LEU A 77 -1.65 -0.81 -6.73
N ALA A 78 -2.94 -0.49 -6.60
CA ALA A 78 -3.38 0.72 -5.92
C ALA A 78 -2.99 0.72 -4.43
N LEU A 79 -3.18 -0.41 -3.74
CA LEU A 79 -2.79 -0.54 -2.34
C LEU A 79 -1.27 -0.49 -2.15
N LEU A 80 -0.49 -1.08 -3.07
CA LEU A 80 0.96 -1.04 -3.01
C LEU A 80 1.50 0.39 -3.24
N ALA A 81 0.90 1.17 -4.15
CA ALA A 81 1.24 2.57 -4.35
C ALA A 81 1.06 3.40 -3.06
N ILE A 82 -0.06 3.19 -2.36
CA ILE A 82 -0.31 3.79 -1.04
C ILE A 82 0.75 3.34 -0.03
N ALA A 83 1.05 2.04 0.01
CA ALA A 83 1.99 1.48 0.98
C ALA A 83 3.40 2.05 0.84
N VAL A 84 3.91 2.19 -0.39
CA VAL A 84 5.28 2.65 -0.63
C VAL A 84 5.42 4.16 -0.52
N ASN A 85 4.35 4.92 -0.79
CA ASN A 85 4.35 6.37 -0.73
C ASN A 85 3.96 6.93 0.65
N GLY A 86 3.14 6.22 1.43
CA GLY A 86 2.76 6.64 2.78
C GLY A 86 2.14 8.04 2.80
N ALA A 87 2.74 8.99 3.53
CA ALA A 87 2.24 10.36 3.57
C ALA A 87 2.42 11.13 2.25
N LEU A 88 3.29 10.64 1.34
CA LEU A 88 3.52 11.20 0.01
C LEU A 88 2.56 10.65 -1.06
N VAL A 89 1.44 10.04 -0.66
CA VAL A 89 0.44 9.54 -1.61
C VAL A 89 -0.10 10.70 -2.47
N ALA A 90 -0.27 10.47 -3.78
CA ALA A 90 -0.88 11.47 -4.64
C ALA A 90 -2.41 11.37 -4.60
N PRO A 91 -3.15 12.47 -4.80
CA PRO A 91 -4.62 12.42 -4.89
C PRO A 91 -5.14 11.45 -5.95
N SER A 92 -4.40 11.27 -7.05
CA SER A 92 -4.74 10.31 -8.11
C SER A 92 -4.70 8.86 -7.64
N ASP A 93 -3.81 8.52 -6.71
CA ASP A 93 -3.73 7.16 -6.16
C ASP A 93 -4.92 6.87 -5.26
N GLU A 94 -5.37 7.86 -4.49
CA GLU A 94 -6.59 7.75 -3.68
C GLU A 94 -7.82 7.54 -4.54
N GLU A 95 -8.01 8.36 -5.58
CA GLU A 95 -9.15 8.25 -6.47
C GLU A 95 -9.15 6.89 -7.19
N ARG A 96 -7.97 6.44 -7.63
CA ARG A 96 -7.81 5.10 -8.20
C ARG A 96 -8.19 4.00 -7.21
N ALA A 97 -7.74 4.10 -5.96
CA ALA A 97 -8.12 3.15 -4.91
C ALA A 97 -9.64 3.16 -4.70
N LYS A 98 -10.28 4.33 -4.52
CA LYS A 98 -11.74 4.44 -4.36
C LYS A 98 -12.51 3.79 -5.51
N GLN A 99 -12.09 4.03 -6.75
CA GLN A 99 -12.70 3.42 -7.94
C GLN A 99 -12.58 1.89 -7.98
N LEU A 100 -11.44 1.35 -7.52
CA LEU A 100 -11.19 -0.09 -7.45
C LEU A 100 -11.84 -0.77 -6.24
N PHE A 101 -12.29 0.02 -5.25
CA PHE A 101 -13.00 -0.44 -4.04
C PHE A 101 -14.35 0.28 -3.83
N PRO A 102 -15.27 0.27 -4.82
CA PRO A 102 -16.42 1.20 -4.88
C PRO A 102 -17.50 0.98 -3.82
N SER A 103 -17.40 -0.06 -2.99
CA SER A 103 -18.40 -0.40 -1.97
C SER A 103 -17.79 -0.89 -0.67
N ARG A 104 -16.48 -0.68 -0.50
CA ARG A 104 -15.73 -1.17 0.65
C ARG A 104 -15.00 -0.01 1.29
N ALA A 105 -15.06 0.05 2.61
CA ALA A 105 -14.12 0.87 3.36
C ALA A 105 -12.71 0.47 2.94
N PHE A 106 -11.89 1.46 2.63
CA PHE A 106 -10.48 1.28 2.35
C PHE A 106 -9.80 0.58 3.53
N ARG A 107 -10.08 1.04 4.76
CA ARG A 107 -9.60 0.43 6.00
C ARG A 107 -10.61 0.65 7.13
N THR A 108 -10.50 -0.19 8.15
CA THR A 108 -11.12 0.05 9.45
C THR A 108 -9.99 0.24 10.47
N CYS A 109 -10.05 1.30 11.26
CA CYS A 109 -9.07 1.57 12.29
C CYS A 109 -9.07 0.42 13.31
N PRO A 110 -7.93 -0.24 13.57
CA PRO A 110 -7.88 -1.38 14.47
C PRO A 110 -8.10 -1.01 15.95
N TYR A 111 -7.93 0.27 16.31
CA TYR A 111 -8.08 0.74 17.69
C TYR A 111 -9.52 1.13 18.06
N CYS A 112 -10.21 1.87 17.18
CA CYS A 112 -11.55 2.39 17.47
C CYS A 112 -12.66 1.82 16.57
N GLY A 113 -12.32 1.04 15.55
CA GLY A 113 -13.29 0.45 14.62
C GLY A 113 -13.89 1.43 13.60
N GLN A 114 -13.43 2.67 13.54
CA GLN A 114 -13.90 3.66 12.57
C GLN A 114 -13.51 3.26 11.14
N ARG A 115 -14.44 3.42 10.20
CA ARG A 115 -14.25 3.05 8.79
C ARG A 115 -13.84 4.25 7.96
N PHE A 116 -12.86 4.07 7.09
CA PHE A 116 -12.32 5.12 6.23
C PHE A 116 -12.39 4.73 4.76
N HIS A 117 -12.64 5.71 3.90
CA HIS A 117 -12.71 5.56 2.45
C HIS A 117 -11.59 6.34 1.73
N SER A 118 -10.75 7.06 2.48
CA SER A 118 -9.54 7.75 2.02
C SER A 118 -8.35 7.27 2.85
N TRP A 119 -7.18 7.17 2.22
CA TRP A 119 -5.95 6.84 2.92
C TRP A 119 -5.50 7.99 3.81
N LEU A 120 -5.54 9.24 3.31
CA LEU A 120 -5.14 10.42 4.06
C LEU A 120 -6.00 10.63 5.30
N ASP A 121 -7.32 10.45 5.19
CA ASP A 121 -8.21 10.53 6.36
C ASP A 121 -7.86 9.44 7.40
N TYR A 122 -7.62 8.22 6.92
CA TYR A 122 -7.21 7.10 7.78
C TYR A 122 -5.86 7.35 8.45
N TYR A 123 -4.86 7.77 7.68
CA TYR A 123 -3.51 8.08 8.12
C TYR A 123 -3.52 9.22 9.15
N GLY A 124 -4.22 10.31 8.85
CA GLY A 124 -4.38 11.46 9.74
C GLY A 124 -5.04 11.06 11.07
N HIS A 125 -6.15 10.33 11.02
CA HIS A 125 -6.80 9.79 12.21
C HIS A 125 -5.86 8.92 13.05
N TYR A 126 -5.16 7.99 12.41
CA TYR A 126 -4.25 7.08 13.11
C TYR A 126 -3.09 7.81 13.79
N GLN A 127 -2.48 8.78 13.09
CA GLN A 127 -1.38 9.58 13.62
C GLN A 127 -1.82 10.48 14.78
N LEU A 128 -2.91 11.23 14.59
CA LEU A 128 -3.37 12.25 15.54
C LEU A 128 -4.02 11.64 16.78
N ASP A 129 -4.93 10.67 16.58
CA ASP A 129 -5.81 10.20 17.65
C ASP A 129 -5.27 8.95 18.37
N HIS A 130 -4.35 8.20 17.75
CA HIS A 130 -3.82 6.97 18.36
C HIS A 130 -2.31 7.05 18.61
N LEU A 131 -1.49 7.49 17.65
CA LEU A 131 -0.04 7.54 17.85
C LEU A 131 0.40 8.67 18.79
N LEU A 132 0.02 9.91 18.48
CA LEU A 132 0.47 11.08 19.22
C LEU A 132 -0.16 11.16 20.62
N GLU A 133 -1.40 10.69 20.78
CA GLU A 133 -2.05 10.62 22.08
C GLU A 133 -1.37 9.58 23.01
N HIS A 134 -0.94 8.44 22.48
CA HIS A 134 -0.19 7.44 23.25
C HIS A 134 1.22 7.90 23.63
N GLN A 135 1.90 8.69 22.79
CA GLN A 135 3.20 9.27 23.12
C GLN A 135 3.10 10.31 24.25
N ARG A 136 2.05 11.15 24.25
CA ARG A 136 1.79 12.10 25.35
C ARG A 136 1.55 11.40 26.69
N ARG A 137 0.84 10.27 26.71
CA ARG A 137 0.57 9.51 27.95
C ARG A 137 1.78 8.74 28.50
N LYS A 138 2.80 8.47 27.70
CA LYS A 138 4.04 7.80 28.14
C LYS A 138 5.14 8.76 28.60
N ALA A 139 5.00 10.05 28.31
CA ALA A 139 5.97 11.09 28.67
C ALA A 139 5.66 11.78 30.03
N ILE A 140 4.63 11.31 30.74
CA ILE A 140 4.21 11.72 32.08
C ILE A 140 4.46 10.54 33.02
#